data_AF-A0A2X2T5F0-F1
#
_entry.id   AF-A0A2X2T5F0-F1
#
_cell.length_a   1.000
_cell.length_b   1.000
_cell.length_c   1.000
_cell.angle_alpha   90.00
_cell.angle_beta   90.00
_cell.angle_gamma   90.00
#
_symmetry.space_group_name_H-M   'P 1'
#
loop_
_entity.id
_entity.type
_entity.pdbx_description
1 polymer ?
#
loop_
_entity_poly.entity_id
_entity_poly.type
_entity_poly.pdbx_seq_one_letter_code
_entity_poly.pdbx_strand_id
1 'polypeptide(L)'
;MLTPHLAENIANSTALKVFPALLLLSILSVAFFMRKKDYKKAFVGTILTIVFFMVVAALNLHPTFLRTTLETGNSITVYNAAASQKSLEIMLIITAIGAPLLLIYTYFAYKVFWGKVEIDENSY
;
A
#
# COMPACT_ATOMS: atom_id res chain seq x y z
N MET A 1 -14.00 10.58 -16.75
CA MET A 1 -15.39 10.68 -16.24
C MET A 1 -15.58 9.53 -15.26
N LEU A 2 -15.79 9.80 -13.96
CA LEU A 2 -16.06 8.76 -12.97
C LEU A 2 -17.30 7.99 -13.42
N THR A 3 -17.21 6.66 -13.58
CA THR A 3 -18.39 5.85 -13.91
C THR A 3 -19.39 5.94 -12.76
N PRO A 4 -20.70 5.96 -13.03
CA PRO A 4 -21.73 6.16 -11.98
C PRO A 4 -21.60 5.17 -10.81
N HIS A 5 -21.13 3.95 -11.08
CA HIS A 5 -20.88 2.95 -10.03
C HIS A 5 -19.75 3.34 -9.06
N LEU A 6 -18.72 4.06 -9.51
CA LEU A 6 -17.60 4.49 -8.66
C LEU A 6 -18.06 5.60 -7.71
N ALA A 7 -18.88 6.53 -8.21
CA ALA A 7 -19.46 7.61 -7.40
C ALA A 7 -20.40 7.07 -6.31
N GLU A 8 -21.21 6.06 -6.62
CA GLU A 8 -22.14 5.44 -5.68
C GLU A 8 -21.43 4.62 -4.59
N ASN A 9 -20.35 3.92 -4.95
CA ASN A 9 -19.52 3.16 -4.00
C ASN A 9 -18.80 4.08 -3.00
N ILE A 10 -18.33 5.24 -3.46
CA ILE A 10 -17.71 6.28 -2.61
C ILE A 10 -18.77 6.94 -1.69
N ALA A 11 -20.00 7.15 -2.18
CA ALA A 11 -21.06 7.77 -1.41
C ALA A 11 -21.51 6.92 -0.22
N ASN A 12 -21.59 5.61 -0.38
CA ASN A 12 -22.14 4.68 0.62
C ASN A 12 -21.08 4.05 1.55
N SER A 13 -19.79 4.04 1.18
CA SER A 13 -18.74 3.44 2.00
C SER A 13 -17.99 4.46 2.84
N THR A 14 -18.10 4.35 4.16
CA THR A 14 -17.35 5.18 5.12
C THR A 14 -15.83 5.04 4.92
N ALA A 15 -15.35 3.84 4.58
CA ALA A 15 -13.93 3.59 4.34
C ALA A 15 -13.39 4.40 3.14
N LEU A 16 -14.15 4.47 2.04
CA LEU A 16 -13.76 5.22 0.84
C LEU A 16 -13.71 6.75 1.06
N LYS A 17 -14.30 7.27 2.14
CA LYS A 17 -14.17 8.68 2.54
C LYS A 17 -12.99 8.90 3.48
N VAL A 18 -12.76 7.97 4.41
CA VAL A 18 -11.73 8.10 5.44
C VAL A 18 -10.32 7.90 4.88
N PHE A 19 -10.10 6.90 4.03
CA PHE A 19 -8.75 6.59 3.52
C PHE A 19 -8.14 7.69 2.63
N PRO A 20 -8.89 8.36 1.74
CA PRO A 20 -8.37 9.52 1.02
C PRO A 20 -8.03 10.70 1.95
N ALA A 21 -8.81 10.93 3.02
CA ALA A 21 -8.49 11.94 4.01
C ALA A 21 -7.20 11.60 4.77
N LEU A 22 -7.01 10.32 5.17
CA LEU A 22 -5.77 9.84 5.79
C LEU A 22 -4.56 9.93 4.86
N LEU A 23 -4.75 9.69 3.55
CA LEU A 23 -3.72 9.88 2.54
C LEU A 23 -3.27 11.34 2.49
N LEU A 24 -4.22 12.28 2.38
CA LEU A 24 -3.91 13.72 2.41
C LEU A 24 -3.20 14.11 3.69
N LEU A 25 -3.68 13.65 4.85
CA LEU A 25 -3.04 13.89 6.14
C LEU A 25 -1.60 13.36 6.17
N SER A 26 -1.33 12.20 5.56
CA SER A 26 0.02 11.62 5.50
C SER A 26 0.96 12.45 4.63
N ILE A 27 0.48 12.96 3.50
CA ILE A 27 1.24 13.88 2.64
C ILE A 27 1.56 15.18 3.39
N LEU A 28 0.56 15.76 4.08
CA LEU A 28 0.77 16.97 4.90
C LEU A 28 1.77 16.71 6.04
N SER A 29 1.72 15.52 6.64
CA SER A 29 2.65 15.09 7.68
C SER A 29 4.10 15.14 7.20
N VAL A 30 4.37 14.68 5.97
CA VAL A 30 5.70 14.74 5.36
C VAL A 30 6.21 16.18 5.28
N ALA A 31 5.41 17.09 4.71
CA ALA A 31 5.77 18.51 4.59
C ALA A 31 6.01 19.17 5.96
N PHE A 32 5.19 18.83 6.95
CA PHE A 32 5.31 19.36 8.31
C PHE A 32 6.58 18.87 9.02
N PHE A 33 6.88 17.56 8.97
CA PHE A 33 8.08 17.00 9.63
C PHE A 33 9.37 17.37 8.91
N MET A 34 9.33 17.54 7.58
CA MET A 34 10.43 18.11 6.79
C MET A 34 10.79 19.52 7.27
N ARG A 35 9.80 20.41 7.47
CA ARG A 35 10.04 21.77 8.00
C ARG A 35 10.66 21.77 9.40
N LYS A 36 10.32 20.77 10.23
CA LYS A 36 10.90 20.57 11.56
C LYS A 36 12.27 19.90 11.56
N LYS A 37 12.84 19.56 10.38
CA LYS A 37 14.09 18.79 10.21
C LYS A 37 14.06 17.42 10.92
N ASP A 38 12.87 16.87 11.19
CA ASP A 38 12.69 15.55 11.79
C ASP A 38 12.52 14.50 10.68
N TYR A 39 13.65 14.15 10.05
CA TYR A 39 13.69 13.29 8.87
C TYR A 39 13.14 11.87 9.14
N LYS A 40 13.25 11.37 10.37
CA LYS A 40 12.73 10.04 10.74
C LYS A 40 11.21 10.00 10.64
N LYS A 41 10.52 11.01 11.15
CA LYS A 41 9.06 11.10 11.06
C LYS A 41 8.58 11.44 9.66
N ALA A 42 9.34 12.27 8.92
CA ALA A 42 9.07 12.51 7.51
C ALA A 42 9.12 11.21 6.69
N PHE A 43 10.10 10.34 6.95
CA PHE A 43 10.22 9.04 6.30
C PHE A 43 9.02 8.12 6.59
N VAL A 44 8.57 8.05 7.85
CA VAL A 44 7.34 7.31 8.21
C VAL A 44 6.11 7.89 7.51
N GLY A 45 6.01 9.21 7.40
CA GLY A 45 4.94 9.87 6.64
C GLY A 45 4.91 9.47 5.16
N THR A 46 6.08 9.30 4.53
CA THR A 46 6.19 8.81 3.15
C THR A 46 5.73 7.36 3.03
N ILE A 47 6.13 6.49 3.97
CA ILE A 47 5.65 5.10 4.01
C ILE A 47 4.12 5.06 4.11
N LEU A 48 3.54 5.82 5.04
CA LEU A 48 2.09 5.90 5.22
C LEU A 48 1.37 6.44 3.98
N THR A 49 1.98 7.41 3.30
CA THR A 49 1.44 7.94 2.03
C THR A 49 1.34 6.84 0.98
N ILE A 50 2.41 6.05 0.79
CA ILE A 50 2.42 4.95 -0.19
C ILE A 50 1.38 3.89 0.20
N VAL A 51 1.32 3.51 1.49
CA VAL A 51 0.36 2.51 1.99
C VAL A 51 -1.08 2.97 1.79
N PHE A 52 -1.44 4.19 2.22
CA PHE A 52 -2.81 4.68 2.04
C PHE A 52 -3.17 4.87 0.57
N PHE A 53 -2.23 5.25 -0.28
CA PHE A 53 -2.46 5.32 -1.71
C PHE A 53 -2.82 3.93 -2.28
N MET A 54 -2.07 2.88 -1.91
CA MET A 54 -2.38 1.50 -2.31
C MET A 54 -3.73 1.03 -1.76
N VAL A 55 -4.06 1.37 -0.52
CA VAL A 55 -5.35 1.00 0.09
C VAL A 55 -6.51 1.70 -0.63
N VAL A 56 -6.40 2.99 -0.94
CA VAL A 56 -7.43 3.72 -1.71
C VAL A 56 -7.63 3.06 -3.07
N ALA A 57 -6.54 2.71 -3.77
CA ALA A 57 -6.64 1.99 -5.05
C ALA A 57 -7.36 0.64 -4.89
N ALA A 58 -6.97 -0.17 -3.90
CA ALA A 58 -7.59 -1.47 -3.63
C ALA A 58 -9.09 -1.36 -3.30
N LEU A 59 -9.48 -0.39 -2.47
CA LEU A 59 -10.88 -0.16 -2.11
C LEU A 59 -11.72 0.33 -3.30
N ASN A 60 -11.13 1.09 -4.22
CA ASN A 60 -11.84 1.53 -5.43
C ASN A 60 -12.10 0.36 -6.40
N LEU A 61 -11.16 -0.59 -6.50
CA LEU A 61 -11.27 -1.74 -7.38
C LEU A 61 -12.10 -2.88 -6.74
N HIS A 62 -12.20 -2.96 -5.42
CA HIS A 62 -12.99 -4.02 -4.79
C HIS A 62 -14.49 -3.87 -5.10
N PRO A 63 -15.22 -4.94 -5.51
CA PRO A 63 -14.77 -6.34 -5.66
C PRO A 63 -14.35 -6.73 -7.09
N THR A 64 -14.43 -5.81 -8.06
CA THR A 64 -14.20 -6.09 -9.49
C THR A 64 -12.93 -5.42 -10.00
N PHE A 65 -11.88 -6.20 -10.24
CA PHE A 65 -10.60 -5.69 -10.71
C PHE A 65 -10.64 -5.20 -12.15
N LEU A 66 -11.29 -5.96 -13.04
CA LEU A 66 -11.39 -5.65 -14.47
C LEU A 66 -12.82 -5.90 -14.94
N ARG A 67 -13.52 -4.83 -15.31
CA ARG A 67 -14.84 -4.92 -15.93
C ARG A 67 -14.70 -5.18 -17.42
N THR A 68 -15.53 -6.07 -17.93
CA THR A 68 -15.68 -6.28 -19.37
C THR A 68 -16.59 -5.21 -19.99
N THR A 69 -16.38 -4.91 -21.27
CA THR A 69 -17.21 -4.01 -22.07
C THR A 69 -18.19 -4.75 -22.99
N LEU A 70 -18.17 -6.09 -22.98
CA LEU A 70 -19.05 -6.94 -23.79
C LEU A 70 -20.36 -7.26 -23.05
N GLU A 71 -21.50 -7.27 -23.75
CA GLU A 71 -22.82 -7.51 -23.13
C GLU A 71 -22.96 -8.87 -22.44
N THR A 72 -22.27 -9.90 -22.94
CA THR A 72 -22.25 -11.26 -22.35
C THR A 72 -20.92 -11.59 -21.67
N GLY A 73 -20.06 -10.60 -21.43
CA GLY A 73 -18.75 -10.81 -20.84
C GLY A 73 -18.82 -11.03 -19.33
N ASN A 74 -17.98 -11.92 -18.83
CA ASN A 74 -17.76 -12.07 -17.38
C ASN A 74 -16.68 -11.10 -16.92
N SER A 75 -17.00 -10.25 -15.94
CA SER A 75 -16.01 -9.37 -15.31
C SER A 75 -15.09 -10.15 -14.37
N ILE A 76 -13.83 -9.72 -14.25
CA ILE A 76 -12.87 -10.33 -13.33
C ILE A 76 -13.07 -9.73 -11.94
N THR A 77 -13.54 -10.57 -11.03
CA THR A 77 -13.84 -10.25 -9.63
C THR A 77 -12.93 -11.01 -8.70
N VAL A 78 -12.85 -10.60 -7.43
CA VAL A 78 -12.05 -11.31 -6.42
C VAL A 78 -12.48 -12.77 -6.25
N TYR A 79 -13.74 -13.10 -6.53
CA TYR A 79 -14.28 -14.44 -6.32
C TYR A 79 -13.99 -15.40 -7.48
N ASN A 80 -13.99 -14.92 -8.72
CA ASN A 80 -13.69 -15.76 -9.89
C ASN A 80 -12.20 -15.79 -10.25
N ALA A 81 -11.44 -14.78 -9.82
CA ALA A 81 -10.00 -14.70 -10.04
C ALA A 81 -9.18 -15.42 -8.95
N ALA A 82 -9.82 -15.88 -7.87
CA ALA A 82 -9.14 -16.57 -6.79
C ALA A 82 -8.61 -17.94 -7.23
N ALA A 83 -7.44 -18.31 -6.71
CA ALA A 83 -6.90 -19.65 -6.85
C ALA A 83 -7.75 -20.69 -6.08
N SER A 84 -7.49 -21.98 -6.32
CA SER A 84 -8.13 -23.05 -5.55
C SER A 84 -7.85 -22.91 -4.04
N GLN A 85 -8.80 -23.34 -3.21
CA GLN A 85 -8.70 -23.22 -1.75
C GLN A 85 -7.38 -23.80 -1.21
N LYS A 86 -6.98 -24.98 -1.70
CA LYS A 86 -5.73 -25.65 -1.30
C LYS A 86 -4.50 -24.82 -1.67
N SER A 87 -4.49 -24.19 -2.85
CA SER A 87 -3.38 -23.32 -3.25
C SER A 87 -3.32 -22.06 -2.41
N LEU A 88 -4.47 -21.47 -2.07
CA LEU A 88 -4.55 -20.26 -1.26
C LEU A 88 -4.06 -20.53 0.18
N GLU A 89 -4.43 -21.67 0.74
CA GLU A 89 -3.97 -22.11 2.06
C GLU A 89 -2.45 -22.31 2.11
N ILE A 90 -1.88 -22.98 1.10
CA ILE A 90 -0.42 -23.17 0.99
C ILE A 90 0.29 -21.80 0.89
N MET A 91 -0.20 -20.90 0.04
CA MET A 91 0.40 -19.57 -0.12
C MET A 91 0.26 -18.71 1.15
N LEU A 92 -0.83 -18.87 1.90
CA LEU A 92 -1.02 -18.23 3.20
C LEU A 92 0.04 -18.71 4.21
N ILE A 93 0.29 -20.01 4.31
CA ILE A 93 1.33 -20.58 5.19
C ILE A 93 2.71 -20.04 4.80
N ILE A 94 3.03 -20.07 3.51
CA ILE A 94 4.31 -19.54 2.99
C ILE A 94 4.46 -18.06 3.34
N THR A 95 3.41 -17.25 3.15
CA THR A 95 3.45 -15.81 3.43
C THR A 95 3.53 -15.55 4.94
N ALA A 96 2.79 -16.30 5.75
CA ALA A 96 2.76 -16.16 7.20
C ALA A 96 4.12 -16.43 7.85
N ILE A 97 4.96 -17.29 7.25
CA ILE A 97 6.31 -17.58 7.72
C ILE A 97 7.35 -16.71 6.98
N GLY A 98 7.23 -16.61 5.66
CA GLY A 98 8.19 -15.90 4.81
C GLY A 98 8.21 -14.40 5.02
N ALA A 99 7.04 -13.76 5.16
CA ALA A 99 6.96 -12.31 5.38
C ALA A 99 7.64 -11.87 6.69
N PRO A 100 7.39 -12.48 7.87
CA PRO A 100 8.10 -12.08 9.09
C PRO A 100 9.60 -12.37 9.01
N LEU A 101 10.02 -13.49 8.42
CA LEU A 101 11.45 -13.77 8.22
C LEU A 101 12.13 -12.70 7.35
N LEU A 102 11.48 -12.30 6.25
CA LEU A 102 11.97 -11.25 5.37
C LEU A 102 12.07 -9.90 6.09
N LEU A 103 11.07 -9.55 6.91
CA LEU A 103 11.08 -8.32 7.70
C LEU A 103 12.20 -8.33 8.76
N ILE A 104 12.42 -9.46 9.44
CA ILE A 104 13.51 -9.62 10.41
C ILE A 104 14.87 -9.43 9.73
N TYR A 105 15.08 -10.07 8.58
CA TYR A 105 16.31 -9.93 7.82
C TYR A 105 16.54 -8.48 7.36
N THR A 106 15.51 -7.84 6.80
CA THR A 106 15.57 -6.45 6.35
C THR A 106 15.89 -5.51 7.50
N TYR A 107 15.26 -5.70 8.66
CA TYR A 107 15.54 -4.94 9.88
C TYR A 107 16.98 -5.16 10.37
N PHE A 108 17.46 -6.40 10.39
CA PHE A 108 18.83 -6.72 10.78
C PHE A 108 19.83 -6.06 9.84
N ALA A 109 19.64 -6.16 8.52
CA ALA A 109 20.49 -5.51 7.53
C ALA A 109 20.53 -3.99 7.72
N TYR A 110 19.37 -3.35 7.91
CA TYR A 110 19.29 -1.91 8.18
C TYR A 110 20.02 -1.53 9.49
N LYS A 111 19.94 -2.38 10.51
CA LYS A 111 20.68 -2.18 11.77
C LYS A 111 22.19 -2.32 11.60
N VAL A 112 22.65 -3.26 10.77
CA VAL A 112 24.09 -3.46 10.49
C VAL A 112 24.67 -2.25 9.77
N PHE A 113 23.96 -1.69 8.80
CA PHE A 113 24.38 -0.49 8.07
C PHE A 113 23.89 0.81 8.73
N TRP A 114 23.53 0.78 10.01
CA TRP A 114 23.02 1.96 10.69
C TRP A 114 24.14 2.94 10.99
N GLY A 115 24.12 4.08 10.30
CA GLY A 115 25.08 5.16 10.51
C GLY A 115 24.92 6.25 9.47
N LYS A 116 25.43 7.45 9.77
CA LYS A 116 25.60 8.46 8.73
C LYS A 116 26.87 8.11 7.98
N VAL A 117 26.81 8.12 6.65
CA VAL A 117 28.02 8.06 5.83
C VAL A 117 28.72 9.41 5.95
N GLU A 118 29.93 9.41 6.49
CA GLU A 118 30.81 10.57 6.51
C GLU A 118 31.73 10.48 5.29
N ILE A 119 31.83 11.57 4.54
CA ILE A 119 32.70 11.67 3.36
C ILE A 119 34.09 12.06 3.87
N ASP A 120 35.03 11.14 3.74
CA ASP A 120 36.46 11.34 4.05
C ASP A 120 37.25 11.70 2.78
N GLU A 121 38.50 12.16 2.92
CA GLU A 121 39.43 12.50 1.82
C GLU A 121 39.64 11.37 0.80
N ASN A 122 39.33 10.11 1.19
CA ASN A 122 39.38 8.93 0.34
C ASN A 122 38.04 8.54 -0.30
N SER A 123 36.99 9.34 -0.13
CA SER A 123 35.69 9.12 -0.78
C SER A 123 35.74 9.66 -2.21
N TYR A 124 35.45 8.80 -3.19
CA TYR A 124 35.40 9.14 -4.62
C TYR A 124 34.26 10.09 -4.99
#